data_AF-A0A1Z8VLA1-F1
#
_entry.id   AF-A0A1Z8VLA1-F1
#
_cell.length_a   1.000
_cell.length_b   1.000
_cell.length_c   1.000
_cell.angle_alpha   90.00
_cell.angle_beta   90.00
_cell.angle_gamma   90.00
#
_symmetry.space_group_name_H-M   'P 1'
#
loop_
_entity.id
_entity.type
_entity.pdbx_description
1 polymer ?
#
loop_
_entity_poly.entity_id
_entity_poly.type
_entity_poly.pdbx_seq_one_letter_code
_entity_poly.pdbx_strand_id
1 'polypeptide(L)'
;MCPVCWISGFIAALFGGSFIAVANHPISWILTIIFISYAVYKFYEAKKRGKKMSKETKDRNKKTIFRFIQGVVVGSIVTIIIFYSLTYKEHERMHDLLEKHGIEKHEH
;
A
#
# COMPACT_ATOMS: atom_id res chain seq x y z
N MET A 1 -11.89 -13.71 -11.45
CA MET A 1 -11.61 -12.26 -11.55
C MET A 1 -10.48 -12.09 -12.55
N CYS A 2 -10.44 -10.98 -13.29
CA CYS A 2 -9.25 -10.65 -14.10
C CYS A 2 -8.08 -10.33 -13.14
N PRO A 3 -7.02 -11.15 -13.08
CA PRO A 3 -5.98 -11.01 -12.07
C PRO A 3 -5.17 -9.72 -12.29
N VAL A 4 -4.82 -9.42 -13.54
CA VAL A 4 -4.13 -8.18 -13.92
C VAL A 4 -4.96 -6.95 -13.53
N CYS A 5 -6.24 -6.92 -13.90
CA CYS A 5 -7.13 -5.81 -13.59
C CYS A 5 -7.25 -5.57 -12.07
N TRP A 6 -7.34 -6.65 -11.28
CA TRP A 6 -7.41 -6.55 -9.82
C TRP A 6 -6.09 -6.07 -9.22
N ILE A 7 -4.96 -6.61 -9.67
CA ILE A 7 -3.61 -6.22 -9.21
C ILE A 7 -3.34 -4.74 -9.54
N SER A 8 -3.64 -4.29 -10.76
CA SER A 8 -3.49 -2.88 -11.13
C SER A 8 -4.36 -1.96 -10.27
N GLY A 9 -5.61 -2.37 -9.98
CA GLY A 9 -6.49 -1.62 -9.09
C GLY A 9 -5.95 -1.56 -7.66
N PHE A 10 -5.41 -2.66 -7.15
CA PHE A 10 -4.79 -2.73 -5.83
C PHE A 10 -3.55 -1.83 -5.72
N ILE A 11 -2.67 -1.86 -6.72
CA ILE A 11 -1.47 -1.00 -6.76
C ILE A 11 -1.87 0.48 -6.77
N ALA A 12 -2.86 0.85 -7.60
CA ALA A 12 -3.34 2.23 -7.64
C ALA A 12 -3.98 2.67 -6.32
N ALA A 13 -4.72 1.79 -5.65
CA ALA A 13 -5.27 2.07 -4.32
C ALA A 13 -4.18 2.26 -3.26
N LEU A 14 -3.12 1.44 -3.29
CA LEU A 14 -1.97 1.59 -2.40
C LEU A 14 -1.28 2.94 -2.61
N PHE A 15 -0.95 3.30 -3.86
CA PHE A 15 -0.33 4.59 -4.14
C PHE A 15 -1.23 5.76 -3.75
N GLY A 16 -2.52 5.71 -4.13
CA GLY A 16 -3.50 6.73 -3.76
C GLY A 16 -3.61 6.91 -2.24
N GLY A 17 -3.70 5.83 -1.47
CA GLY A 17 -3.73 5.88 -0.01
C GLY A 17 -2.45 6.46 0.60
N SER A 18 -1.28 6.07 0.08
CA SER A 18 0.01 6.60 0.54
C SER A 18 0.14 8.10 0.30
N PHE A 19 -0.35 8.63 -0.84
CA PHE A 19 -0.30 10.06 -1.14
C PHE A 19 -1.15 10.90 -0.17
N ILE A 20 -2.33 10.40 0.24
CA ILE A 20 -3.16 11.05 1.27
C ILE A 20 -2.40 11.10 2.60
N ALA A 21 -1.76 10.00 2.99
CA ALA A 21 -1.14 9.88 4.30
C ALA A 21 0.14 10.72 4.47
N VAL A 22 0.90 10.94 3.39
CA VAL A 22 2.24 11.54 3.46
C VAL A 22 2.25 13.03 3.11
N ALA A 23 1.38 13.50 2.21
CA ALA A 23 1.51 14.84 1.65
C ALA A 23 0.19 15.63 1.68
N ASN A 24 0.10 16.61 2.59
CA ASN A 24 -1.00 17.57 2.66
C ASN A 24 -0.79 18.76 1.70
N HIS A 25 -0.55 18.47 0.42
CA HIS A 25 -0.37 19.49 -0.63
C HIS A 25 -1.47 19.33 -1.69
N PRO A 26 -2.03 20.41 -2.27
CA PRO A 26 -3.14 20.33 -3.24
C PRO A 26 -2.85 19.39 -4.44
N ILE A 27 -1.59 19.30 -4.86
CA ILE A 27 -1.14 18.39 -5.92
C ILE A 27 -1.32 16.91 -5.51
N SER A 28 -1.01 16.56 -4.26
CA SER A 28 -1.17 15.21 -3.72
C SER A 28 -2.64 14.77 -3.70
N TRP A 29 -3.54 15.71 -3.37
CA TRP A 29 -4.99 15.47 -3.36
C TRP A 29 -5.51 15.16 -4.77
N ILE A 30 -5.08 15.91 -5.78
CA ILE A 30 -5.45 15.67 -7.18
C ILE A 30 -4.96 14.28 -7.64
N LEU A 31 -3.69 13.96 -7.38
CA LEU A 31 -3.11 12.66 -7.74
C LEU A 31 -3.83 11.51 -7.04
N THR A 32 -4.13 11.68 -5.75
CA THR A 32 -4.94 10.74 -4.98
C THR A 32 -6.27 10.47 -5.66
N ILE A 33 -7.04 11.52 -5.98
CA ILE A 33 -8.37 11.37 -6.59
C ILE A 33 -8.26 10.60 -7.91
N ILE A 34 -7.24 10.89 -8.72
CA ILE A 34 -6.98 10.17 -9.98
C ILE A 34 -6.70 8.69 -9.71
N PHE A 35 -5.79 8.38 -8.78
CA PHE A 35 -5.40 7.00 -8.45
C PHE A 35 -6.55 6.20 -7.86
N ILE A 36 -7.32 6.78 -6.92
CA ILE A 36 -8.47 6.12 -6.31
C ILE A 36 -9.58 5.89 -7.35
N SER A 37 -9.87 6.87 -8.20
CA SER A 37 -10.85 6.72 -9.28
C SER A 37 -10.44 5.61 -10.25
N TYR A 38 -9.16 5.57 -10.63
CA TYR A 38 -8.61 4.51 -11.47
C TYR A 38 -8.69 3.13 -10.79
N ALA A 39 -8.40 3.05 -9.49
CA ALA A 39 -8.52 1.82 -8.71
C ALA A 39 -9.95 1.28 -8.72
N VAL A 40 -10.94 2.13 -8.45
CA VAL A 40 -12.37 1.78 -8.47
C VAL A 40 -12.78 1.28 -9.85
N TYR A 41 -12.38 1.99 -10.92
CA TYR A 41 -12.64 1.58 -12.30
C TYR A 41 -12.06 0.19 -12.60
N LYS A 42 -10.81 -0.06 -12.20
CA LYS A 42 -10.14 -1.35 -12.42
C LYS A 42 -10.75 -2.49 -11.62
N PHE A 43 -11.18 -2.24 -10.38
CA PHE A 43 -11.91 -3.24 -9.60
C PHE A 43 -13.28 -3.56 -10.19
N TYR A 44 -14.00 -2.55 -10.69
CA TYR A 44 -15.24 -2.75 -11.43
C TYR A 44 -15.02 -3.62 -12.69
N GLU A 45 -14.01 -3.28 -13.49
CA GLU A 45 -13.62 -4.04 -14.67
C GLU A 45 -13.25 -5.49 -14.32
N ALA A 46 -12.48 -5.70 -13.25
CA ALA A 46 -12.08 -7.02 -12.76
C ALA A 46 -13.29 -7.88 -12.36
N LYS A 47 -14.30 -7.27 -11.74
CA LYS A 47 -15.57 -7.92 -11.37
C LYS A 47 -16.41 -8.24 -12.60
N LYS A 48 -16.57 -7.27 -13.52
CA LYS A 48 -17.34 -7.44 -14.76
C LYS A 48 -16.77 -8.55 -15.64
N ARG A 49 -15.46 -8.55 -15.89
CA ARG A 49 -14.76 -9.61 -16.63
C ARG A 49 -14.79 -10.94 -15.88
N GLY A 50 -14.65 -10.89 -14.55
CA GLY A 50 -14.70 -12.08 -13.70
C GLY A 50 -16.02 -12.84 -13.73
N LYS A 51 -17.15 -12.17 -14.01
CA LYS A 51 -18.47 -12.81 -14.15
C LYS A 51 -18.60 -13.65 -15.44
N LYS A 52 -17.83 -13.33 -16.49
CA LYS A 52 -17.87 -14.02 -17.78
C LYS A 52 -16.90 -15.22 -17.88
N MET A 53 -16.17 -15.52 -16.80
CA MET A 53 -15.12 -16.56 -16.79
C MET A 53 -15.63 -17.89 -16.24
N SER A 54 -15.06 -19.00 -16.74
CA SER A 54 -15.29 -20.34 -16.19
C SER A 54 -14.77 -20.47 -14.74
N LYS A 55 -15.30 -21.46 -13.99
CA LYS A 55 -14.90 -21.72 -12.60
C LYS A 55 -13.41 -22.04 -12.48
N GLU A 56 -12.87 -22.86 -13.39
CA GLU A 56 -11.45 -23.24 -13.42
C GLU A 56 -10.53 -22.02 -13.63
N THR A 57 -10.86 -21.16 -14.60
CA THR A 57 -10.10 -19.92 -14.85
C THR A 57 -10.15 -19.00 -13.63
N LYS A 58 -11.29 -18.93 -12.95
CA LYS A 58 -11.46 -18.10 -11.76
C LYS A 58 -10.58 -18.57 -10.60
N ASP A 59 -10.46 -19.88 -10.40
CA ASP A 59 -9.63 -20.46 -9.34
C ASP A 59 -8.15 -20.24 -9.60
N ARG A 60 -7.68 -20.50 -10.83
CA ARG A 60 -6.30 -20.19 -11.25
C ARG A 60 -5.96 -18.72 -11.04
N ASN A 61 -6.85 -17.82 -11.42
CA ASN A 61 -6.64 -16.38 -11.25
C ASN A 61 -6.61 -15.96 -9.77
N LYS A 62 -7.41 -16.61 -8.92
CA LYS A 62 -7.38 -16.38 -7.47
C LYS A 62 -6.03 -16.79 -6.87
N LYS A 63 -5.47 -17.92 -7.31
CA LYS A 63 -4.13 -18.38 -6.92
C LYS A 63 -3.04 -17.38 -7.31
N THR A 64 -3.13 -16.78 -8.50
CA THR A 64 -2.21 -15.73 -8.93
C THR A 64 -2.29 -14.49 -8.05
N ILE A 65 -3.51 -14.01 -7.75
CA ILE A 65 -3.70 -12.87 -6.83
C ILE A 65 -3.13 -13.18 -5.44
N PHE A 66 -3.37 -14.39 -4.93
CA PHE A 66 -2.87 -14.81 -3.63
C PHE A 66 -1.33 -14.79 -3.57
N ARG A 67 -0.65 -15.35 -4.59
CA ARG A 67 0.81 -15.31 -4.70
C ARG A 67 1.35 -13.88 -4.77
N PHE A 68 0.65 -12.99 -5.47
CA PHE A 68 1.01 -11.58 -5.51
C PHE A 68 0.93 -10.93 -4.12
N ILE A 69 -0.17 -11.15 -3.38
CA ILE A 69 -0.33 -10.61 -2.02
C ILE A 69 0.74 -11.16 -1.08
N GLN A 70 1.07 -12.46 -1.17
CA GLN A 70 2.17 -13.04 -0.39
C GLN A 70 3.50 -12.32 -0.66
N GLY A 71 3.81 -12.05 -1.94
CA GLY A 71 5.00 -11.29 -2.31
C GLY A 71 5.00 -9.87 -1.74
N VAL A 72 3.86 -9.16 -1.78
CA VAL A 72 3.72 -7.83 -1.17
C VAL A 72 3.98 -7.87 0.33
N VAL A 73 3.36 -8.82 1.06
CA VAL A 73 3.53 -8.95 2.51
C VAL A 73 4.98 -9.22 2.89
N VAL A 74 5.63 -10.19 2.23
CA VAL A 74 7.04 -10.52 2.48
C VAL A 74 7.93 -9.33 2.16
N GLY A 75 7.71 -8.67 1.02
CA GLY A 75 8.46 -7.48 0.63
C GLY A 75 8.32 -6.33 1.64
N SER A 76 7.11 -6.09 2.15
CA SER A 76 6.86 -5.08 3.19
C SER A 76 7.60 -5.40 4.48
N ILE A 77 7.56 -6.65 4.95
CA ILE A 77 8.26 -7.07 6.18
C ILE A 77 9.77 -6.87 6.02
N VAL A 78 10.35 -7.32 4.91
CA VAL A 78 11.79 -7.16 4.64
C VAL A 78 12.17 -5.68 4.59
N THR A 79 11.36 -4.86 3.93
CA THR A 79 11.59 -3.41 3.84
C THR A 79 11.57 -2.76 5.22
N ILE A 80 10.60 -3.09 6.08
CA ILE A 80 10.51 -2.56 7.44
C ILE A 80 11.75 -2.94 8.25
N ILE A 81 12.17 -4.20 8.21
CA ILE A 81 13.35 -4.68 8.94
C ILE A 81 14.60 -3.93 8.51
N ILE A 82 14.84 -3.81 7.19
CA ILE A 82 16.00 -3.10 6.65
C ILE A 82 15.94 -1.62 7.04
N PHE A 83 14.80 -0.97 6.84
CA PHE A 83 14.65 0.45 7.13
C PHE A 83 14.88 0.74 8.63
N TYR A 84 14.32 -0.09 9.51
CA TYR A 84 14.56 0.00 10.94
C TYR A 84 16.03 -0.20 11.28
N SER A 85 16.67 -1.23 10.71
CA SER A 85 18.10 -1.51 10.96
C SER A 85 19.01 -0.35 10.55
N LEU A 86 18.66 0.37 9.49
CA LEU A 86 19.41 1.54 9.02
C LEU A 86 19.13 2.81 9.83
N THR A 87 17.92 2.96 10.38
CA THR A 87 17.46 4.21 11.02
C THR A 87 17.41 4.16 12.54
N TYR A 88 17.52 2.98 13.15
CA TYR A 88 17.36 2.79 14.60
C TYR A 88 18.27 3.69 15.44
N LYS A 89 19.57 3.76 15.10
CA LYS A 89 20.54 4.58 15.84
C LYS A 89 20.24 6.07 15.77
N GLU A 90 19.80 6.55 14.60
CA GLU A 90 19.43 7.95 14.44
C GLU A 90 18.11 8.25 15.18
N HIS A 91 17.19 7.28 15.21
CA HIS A 91 15.94 7.38 15.96
C HIS A 91 16.18 7.46 17.46
N GLU A 92 17.05 6.62 18.04
CA GLU A 92 17.46 6.71 19.44
C GLU A 92 18.14 8.05 19.74
N ARG A 93 19.07 8.49 18.87
CA ARG A 93 19.75 9.79 19.04
C ARG A 93 18.76 10.97 19.06
N MET A 94 17.71 10.91 18.23
CA MET A 94 16.62 11.89 18.23
C MET A 94 15.82 11.87 19.54
N HIS A 95 15.50 10.69 20.09
CA HIS A 95 14.82 10.57 21.39
C HIS A 95 15.66 11.17 22.53
N ASP A 96 16.94 10.83 22.59
CA ASP A 96 17.86 11.38 23.61
C ASP A 96 17.95 12.91 23.54
N LEU A 97 17.96 13.47 22.32
CA LEU A 97 17.98 14.93 22.11
C LEU A 97 16.66 15.57 22.55
N LEU A 98 15.51 14.98 22.23
CA LEU A 98 14.20 15.50 22.62
C LEU A 98 14.00 15.48 24.15
N GLU A 99 14.44 14.41 24.81
CA GLU A 99 14.41 14.28 26.27
C GLU A 99 15.30 15.32 26.96
N LYS A 100 16.51 15.55 26.44
CA LYS A 100 17.41 16.62 26.93
C LYS A 100 16.85 18.03 26.77
N HIS A 101 15.98 18.26 25.79
CA HIS A 101 15.32 19.55 25.58
C HIS A 101 13.98 19.66 26.34
N GLY A 102 13.63 18.69 27.19
CA GLY A 102 12.44 18.73 28.05
C GLY A 102 11.12 18.61 27.30
N ILE A 103 11.14 18.13 26.05
CA ILE A 103 9.92 17.83 25.29
C ILE A 103 9.49 16.43 25.70
N GLU A 104 8.70 16.34 26.78
CA GLU A 104 8.12 15.09 27.25
C GLU A 104 7.35 14.40 26.12
N LYS A 105 7.53 13.08 26.03
CA LYS A 105 6.72 12.20 25.20
C LYS A 105 5.25 12.42 25.57
N HIS A 106 4.45 12.89 24.63
CA HIS A 106 3.01 12.70 24.75
C HIS A 106 2.75 11.19 24.72
N GLU A 107 2.49 10.60 25.89
CA GLU A 107 1.95 9.26 26.00
C GLU A 107 0.70 9.17 25.11
N HIS A 108 0.70 8.22 24.18
CA HIS A 108 -0.45 7.87 23.37
C HIS A 108 -1.32 6.85 24.08
#